data_AF-A0A7W6LPA6-F1
#
_entry.id   AF-A0A7W6LPA6-F1
#
_cell.length_a   1.000
_cell.length_b   1.000
_cell.length_c   1.000
_cell.angle_alpha   90.00
_cell.angle_beta   90.00
_cell.angle_gamma   90.00
#
_symmetry.space_group_name_H-M   'P 1'
#
loop_
_entity.id
_entity.type
_entity.pdbx_description
1 polymer ?
#
loop_
_entity_poly.entity_id
_entity_poly.type
_entity_poly.pdbx_seq_one_letter_code
_entity_poly.pdbx_strand_id
1 'polypeptide(L)'
;MKRIGWLMLGAMAPLSGQAQEAAPMAEARAAIETADLAALPAEVRAAIGRAYSVSEILQIRGVEKVPGQTLAVDELIFKPDGTIEFTGQHPWVLLFAKRMRIEDPQSLLGIRRNTALLAGPKGQAGQAGTRGARGGRRGSDGEPGRPGGRGTNGGEGATARVPDLYIVAGGLEATATGSPLNQVRMNIDFRGVPGGPGGAGGTGGVGGHGGDGRDGRANMGICSRGAGNGGDGGRGGPGGNGGAGANGGDGGAVYVIGPAAVTDLFTAGDILTGGGAGGRGGAAGPGGQGGARGSRGSQPGTCGGAHPGDVGATGPRGQVGPDAQPGARGRVFAVRIGGLDMLQAPPSP
;
A
#
# COMPACT_ATOMS: atom_id res chain seq x y z
N MET A 1 -66.06 -18.81 -28.51
CA MET A 1 -65.97 -18.83 -27.04
C MET A 1 -64.61 -18.32 -26.63
N LYS A 2 -64.56 -17.27 -25.82
CA LYS A 2 -63.35 -16.60 -25.31
C LYS A 2 -62.69 -17.46 -24.23
N ARG A 3 -61.36 -17.62 -24.26
CA ARG A 3 -60.54 -17.74 -23.04
C ARG A 3 -59.22 -16.99 -23.20
N ILE A 4 -59.05 -16.03 -22.30
CA ILE A 4 -57.93 -15.12 -22.08
C ILE A 4 -57.03 -15.79 -21.03
N GLY A 5 -55.72 -15.86 -21.28
CA GLY A 5 -54.73 -16.46 -20.39
C GLY A 5 -53.52 -15.54 -20.19
N TRP A 6 -53.67 -14.70 -19.17
CA TRP A 6 -52.73 -13.84 -18.43
C TRP A 6 -51.22 -13.98 -18.69
N LEU A 7 -50.62 -12.87 -19.14
CA LEU A 7 -49.19 -12.55 -19.04
C LEU A 7 -48.88 -12.15 -17.58
N MET A 8 -47.99 -12.91 -16.93
CA MET A 8 -47.38 -12.52 -15.66
C MET A 8 -46.27 -11.48 -15.93
N LEU A 9 -46.51 -10.24 -15.49
CA LEU A 9 -45.51 -9.18 -15.42
C LEU A 9 -44.64 -9.43 -14.17
N GLY A 10 -43.41 -9.91 -14.38
CA GLY A 10 -42.42 -10.02 -13.32
C GLY A 10 -41.84 -8.65 -12.97
N ALA A 11 -42.15 -8.13 -11.79
CA ALA A 11 -41.50 -6.96 -11.24
C ALA A 11 -40.04 -7.30 -10.87
N MET A 12 -39.09 -6.77 -11.64
CA MET A 12 -37.67 -6.79 -11.27
C MET A 12 -37.43 -5.75 -10.17
N ALA A 13 -37.05 -6.22 -8.99
CA ALA A 13 -36.55 -5.36 -7.92
C ALA A 13 -35.17 -4.80 -8.31
N PRO A 14 -34.88 -3.51 -8.06
CA PRO A 14 -33.56 -2.94 -8.30
C PRO A 14 -32.53 -3.55 -7.35
N LEU A 15 -31.42 -4.03 -7.92
CA LEU A 15 -30.23 -4.47 -7.20
C LEU A 15 -29.70 -3.32 -6.34
N SER A 16 -29.77 -3.47 -5.02
CA SER A 16 -29.12 -2.60 -4.04
C SER A 16 -27.61 -2.85 -4.06
N GLY A 17 -26.88 -2.15 -4.93
CA GLY A 17 -25.43 -2.34 -5.04
C GLY A 17 -24.66 -1.39 -5.96
N GLN A 18 -25.20 -0.22 -6.31
CA GLN A 18 -24.46 0.81 -7.05
C GLN A 18 -24.78 2.20 -6.48
N ALA A 19 -24.27 2.48 -5.28
CA ALA A 19 -24.34 3.82 -4.69
C ALA A 19 -23.12 4.06 -3.81
N GLN A 20 -21.99 4.33 -4.46
CA GLN A 20 -20.73 4.94 -3.97
C GLN A 20 -19.71 4.64 -5.07
N GLU A 21 -19.07 5.57 -5.78
CA GLU A 21 -18.71 6.93 -5.43
C GLU A 21 -18.20 7.57 -6.73
N ALA A 22 -19.11 8.10 -7.56
CA ALA A 22 -18.73 9.06 -8.58
C ALA A 22 -18.69 10.44 -7.91
N ALA A 23 -17.70 10.64 -7.03
CA ALA A 23 -17.33 11.99 -6.62
C ALA A 23 -16.93 12.76 -7.90
N PRO A 24 -17.36 14.02 -8.06
CA PRO A 24 -17.15 14.76 -9.29
C PRO A 24 -15.64 14.90 -9.54
N MET A 25 -15.15 14.30 -10.62
CA MET A 25 -13.82 14.54 -11.20
C MET A 25 -13.64 15.98 -11.73
N ALA A 26 -14.34 16.95 -11.16
CA ALA A 26 -13.89 18.33 -11.18
C ALA A 26 -12.73 18.40 -10.16
N GLU A 27 -11.56 17.90 -10.56
CA GLU A 27 -10.32 18.10 -9.83
C GLU A 27 -10.20 19.60 -9.54
N ALA A 28 -10.40 19.98 -8.27
CA ALA A 28 -10.00 21.28 -7.80
C ALA A 28 -8.52 21.42 -8.13
N ARG A 29 -8.18 22.25 -9.13
CA ARG A 29 -6.79 22.64 -9.41
C ARG A 29 -6.17 23.05 -8.07
N ALA A 30 -4.96 22.57 -7.79
CA ALA A 30 -4.27 22.97 -6.57
C ALA A 30 -4.26 24.51 -6.49
N ALA A 31 -4.64 25.06 -5.33
CA ALA A 31 -4.51 26.49 -5.11
C ALA A 31 -3.04 26.85 -5.27
N ILE A 32 -2.73 27.78 -6.17
CA ILE A 32 -1.37 28.25 -6.38
C ILE A 32 -1.05 29.22 -5.25
N GLU A 33 -0.04 28.88 -4.47
CA GLU A 33 0.43 29.73 -3.40
C GLU A 33 1.67 30.50 -3.82
N THR A 34 1.82 31.73 -3.34
CA THR A 34 3.05 32.51 -3.56
C THR A 34 3.98 32.27 -2.39
N ALA A 35 5.25 31.98 -2.67
CA ALA A 35 6.27 31.77 -1.65
C ALA A 35 7.53 32.58 -1.98
N ASP A 36 8.26 32.97 -0.93
CA ASP A 36 9.56 33.63 -1.05
C ASP A 36 10.66 32.58 -1.25
N LEU A 37 11.71 32.93 -2.00
CA LEU A 37 12.90 32.12 -2.18
C LEU A 37 13.54 31.75 -0.83
N ALA A 38 13.46 32.64 0.16
CA ALA A 38 13.95 32.39 1.51
C ALA A 38 13.23 31.24 2.24
N ALA A 39 12.01 30.89 1.81
CA ALA A 39 11.23 29.79 2.38
C ALA A 39 11.67 28.41 1.83
N LEU A 40 12.51 28.37 0.80
CA LEU A 40 13.03 27.10 0.27
C LEU A 40 14.02 26.44 1.25
N PRO A 41 14.00 25.10 1.37
CA PRO A 41 14.97 24.37 2.18
C PRO A 41 16.42 24.74 1.81
N ALA A 42 17.30 24.81 2.81
CA ALA A 42 18.68 25.26 2.61
C ALA A 42 19.44 24.36 1.63
N GLU A 43 19.19 23.05 1.66
CA GLU A 43 19.77 22.06 0.76
C GLU A 43 19.32 22.26 -0.70
N VAL A 44 18.07 22.69 -0.92
CA VAL A 44 17.53 23.00 -2.25
C VAL A 44 18.18 24.29 -2.76
N ARG A 45 18.24 25.35 -1.95
CA ARG A 45 18.93 26.59 -2.31
C ARG A 45 20.39 26.35 -2.67
N ALA A 46 21.09 25.51 -1.91
CA ALA A 46 22.47 25.12 -2.21
C ALA A 46 22.57 24.32 -3.53
N ALA A 47 21.60 23.45 -3.84
CA ALA A 47 21.57 22.71 -5.09
C ALA A 47 21.32 23.63 -6.30
N ILE A 48 20.44 24.62 -6.17
CA ILE A 48 20.21 25.66 -7.18
C ILE A 48 21.50 26.45 -7.44
N GLY A 49 22.20 26.87 -6.38
CA GLY A 49 23.48 27.59 -6.51
C GLY A 49 24.54 26.78 -7.28
N ARG A 50 24.64 25.46 -7.03
CA ARG A 50 25.54 24.58 -7.79
C ARG A 50 25.09 24.40 -9.25
N ALA A 51 23.79 24.30 -9.49
CA ALA A 51 23.22 24.10 -10.81
C ALA A 51 23.50 25.29 -11.76
N TYR A 52 23.68 26.49 -11.20
CA TYR A 52 23.94 27.69 -11.98
C TYR A 52 25.23 27.63 -12.81
N SER A 53 26.25 26.90 -12.33
CA SER A 53 27.54 26.76 -13.02
C SER A 53 27.51 25.76 -14.18
N VAL A 54 26.39 25.08 -14.42
CA VAL A 54 26.27 24.11 -15.51
C VAL A 54 26.12 24.83 -16.85
N SER A 55 26.78 24.31 -17.89
CA SER A 55 26.80 24.84 -19.26
C SER A 55 26.32 23.82 -20.31
N GLU A 56 25.62 22.76 -19.89
CA GLU A 56 25.19 21.66 -20.75
C GLU A 56 23.89 22.00 -21.51
N ILE A 57 23.73 21.46 -22.73
CA ILE A 57 22.49 21.52 -23.49
C ILE A 57 21.92 20.10 -23.58
N LEU A 58 20.67 19.93 -23.14
CA LEU A 58 19.98 18.63 -23.18
C LEU A 58 18.72 18.72 -24.03
N GLN A 59 18.54 17.72 -24.91
CA GLN A 59 17.32 17.57 -25.71
C GLN A 59 16.52 16.36 -25.22
N ILE A 60 15.29 16.59 -24.79
CA ILE A 60 14.39 15.52 -24.34
C ILE A 60 13.63 14.97 -25.55
N ARG A 61 13.95 13.74 -25.95
CA ARG A 61 13.29 12.97 -27.03
C ARG A 61 12.58 11.77 -26.42
N GLY A 62 11.26 11.77 -26.41
CA GLY A 62 10.49 10.73 -25.70
C GLY A 62 10.70 10.84 -24.19
N VAL A 63 11.06 9.74 -23.52
CA VAL A 63 11.20 9.69 -22.05
C VAL A 63 12.68 9.70 -21.62
N GLU A 64 13.10 10.78 -20.98
CA GLU A 64 14.42 10.89 -20.34
C GLU A 64 14.34 10.47 -18.87
N LYS A 65 15.13 9.47 -18.48
CA LYS A 65 15.13 8.93 -17.11
C LYS A 65 16.23 9.56 -16.29
N VAL A 66 15.87 10.21 -15.20
CA VAL A 66 16.80 10.90 -14.30
C VAL A 66 16.94 10.11 -12.99
N PRO A 67 18.00 9.30 -12.80
CA PRO A 67 18.21 8.57 -11.54
C PRO A 67 18.72 9.48 -10.42
N GLY A 68 19.37 10.59 -10.79
CA GLY A 68 19.91 11.58 -9.87
C GLY A 68 18.83 12.42 -9.21
N GLN A 69 19.22 13.11 -8.14
CA GLN A 69 18.36 14.05 -7.44
C GLN A 69 18.15 15.36 -8.22
N THR A 70 19.09 15.70 -9.09
CA THR A 70 19.11 16.98 -9.82
C THR A 70 19.36 16.72 -11.29
N LEU A 71 18.55 17.34 -12.14
CA LEU A 71 18.80 17.56 -13.56
C LEU A 71 19.05 19.05 -13.74
N ALA A 72 20.29 19.43 -14.00
CA ALA A 72 20.69 20.83 -14.18
C ALA A 72 21.36 20.99 -15.54
N VAL A 73 20.89 21.95 -16.34
CA VAL A 73 21.42 22.26 -17.67
C VAL A 73 21.40 23.77 -17.90
N ASP A 74 22.19 24.25 -18.86
CA ASP A 74 22.05 25.64 -19.34
C ASP A 74 20.80 25.79 -20.20
N GLU A 75 20.63 24.88 -21.16
CA GLU A 75 19.53 24.89 -22.12
C GLU A 75 18.85 23.52 -22.16
N LEU A 76 17.56 23.50 -21.83
CA LEU A 76 16.72 22.30 -21.91
C LEU A 76 15.76 22.45 -23.10
N ILE A 77 15.85 21.55 -24.07
CA ILE A 77 15.02 21.57 -25.26
C ILE A 77 14.03 20.41 -25.21
N PHE A 78 12.75 20.71 -25.09
CA PHE A 78 11.69 19.73 -25.25
C PHE A 78 11.36 19.55 -26.73
N LYS A 79 11.59 18.33 -27.23
CA LYS A 79 11.01 17.87 -28.50
C LYS A 79 9.54 17.52 -28.29
N PRO A 80 8.75 17.37 -29.36
CA PRO A 80 7.35 16.93 -29.24
C PRO A 80 7.23 15.68 -28.36
N ASP A 81 6.27 15.71 -27.43
CA ASP A 81 5.98 14.65 -26.45
C ASP A 81 7.13 14.31 -25.48
N GLY A 82 8.10 15.23 -25.34
CA GLY A 82 9.22 15.08 -24.42
C GLY A 82 8.77 14.98 -22.96
N THR A 83 9.25 13.96 -22.26
CA THR A 83 8.94 13.67 -20.86
C THR A 83 10.21 13.45 -20.05
N ILE A 84 10.29 14.08 -18.88
CA ILE A 84 11.30 13.80 -17.87
C ILE A 84 10.69 12.89 -16.80
N GLU A 85 11.36 11.78 -16.49
CA GLU A 85 10.96 10.83 -15.44
C GLU A 85 12.06 10.70 -14.38
N PHE A 86 11.82 11.21 -13.18
CA PHE A 86 12.73 11.03 -12.05
C PHE A 86 12.62 9.61 -11.49
N THR A 87 13.67 8.80 -11.64
CA THR A 87 13.67 7.36 -11.28
C THR A 87 14.27 7.05 -9.92
N GLY A 88 15.06 7.97 -9.36
CA GLY A 88 15.70 7.82 -8.05
C GLY A 88 14.77 8.01 -6.86
N GLN A 89 15.12 7.40 -5.73
CA GLN A 89 14.45 7.59 -4.45
C GLN A 89 15.12 8.71 -3.66
N HIS A 90 14.69 9.94 -3.88
CA HIS A 90 15.20 11.13 -3.21
C HIS A 90 14.07 11.81 -2.41
N PRO A 91 14.35 12.55 -1.34
CA PRO A 91 13.33 13.29 -0.58
C PRO A 91 12.74 14.47 -1.37
N TRP A 92 13.49 14.98 -2.34
CA TRP A 92 13.10 16.00 -3.30
C TRP A 92 13.89 15.84 -4.59
N VAL A 93 13.41 16.41 -5.68
CA VAL A 93 14.10 16.46 -6.98
C VAL A 93 14.11 17.87 -7.55
N LEU A 94 15.19 18.20 -8.27
CA LEU A 94 15.39 19.52 -8.88
C LEU A 94 15.51 19.38 -10.41
N LEU A 95 14.67 20.11 -11.13
CA LEU A 95 14.82 20.41 -12.54
C LEU A 95 15.28 21.86 -12.69
N PHE A 96 16.52 22.08 -13.09
CA PHE A 96 17.09 23.40 -13.31
C PHE A 96 17.46 23.58 -14.78
N ALA A 97 17.00 24.67 -15.39
CA ALA A 97 17.45 25.09 -16.71
C ALA A 97 17.55 26.62 -16.76
N LYS A 98 18.66 27.18 -17.25
CA LYS A 98 18.70 28.64 -17.45
C LYS A 98 17.70 29.08 -18.52
N ARG A 99 17.59 28.30 -19.59
CA ARG A 99 16.63 28.48 -20.68
C ARG A 99 15.91 27.17 -20.96
N MET A 100 14.59 27.21 -21.04
CA MET A 100 13.77 26.10 -21.52
C MET A 100 13.21 26.45 -22.90
N ARG A 101 13.49 25.61 -23.89
CA ARG A 101 13.00 25.77 -25.25
C ARG A 101 12.04 24.66 -25.61
N ILE A 102 10.95 25.02 -26.24
CA ILE A 102 9.89 24.08 -26.63
C ILE A 102 9.76 24.13 -28.14
N GLU A 103 9.96 22.98 -28.78
CA GLU A 103 9.85 22.88 -30.24
C GLU A 103 8.40 23.00 -30.72
N ASP A 104 7.48 22.32 -30.06
CA ASP A 104 6.05 22.38 -30.34
C ASP A 104 5.26 22.68 -29.06
N PRO A 105 4.80 23.92 -28.85
CA PRO A 105 4.03 24.32 -27.67
C PRO A 105 2.66 23.62 -27.54
N GLN A 106 2.16 23.00 -28.62
CA GLN A 106 0.90 22.27 -28.64
C GLN A 106 1.07 20.78 -28.29
N SER A 107 2.31 20.28 -28.31
CA SER A 107 2.64 18.93 -27.85
C SER A 107 2.57 18.84 -26.31
N LEU A 108 2.26 17.65 -25.79
CA LEU A 108 2.15 17.44 -24.35
C LEU A 108 3.53 17.20 -23.74
N LEU A 109 4.01 18.14 -22.93
CA LEU A 109 5.27 18.01 -22.21
C LEU A 109 5.04 17.37 -20.84
N GLY A 110 5.90 16.42 -20.47
CA GLY A 110 5.76 15.66 -19.23
C GLY A 110 6.90 15.91 -18.24
N ILE A 111 6.56 16.11 -16.97
CA ILE A 111 7.51 15.97 -15.85
C ILE A 111 6.84 15.06 -14.83
N ARG A 112 7.44 13.92 -14.53
CA ARG A 112 6.83 12.95 -13.62
C ARG A 112 7.86 12.23 -12.77
N ARG A 113 7.38 11.64 -11.67
CA ARG A 113 8.15 10.65 -10.93
C ARG A 113 8.09 9.28 -11.59
N ASN A 114 8.93 8.37 -11.11
CA ASN A 114 8.87 6.95 -11.42
C ASN A 114 7.50 6.38 -11.10
N THR A 115 6.81 5.91 -12.16
CA THR A 115 5.50 5.28 -12.03
C THR A 115 5.58 3.79 -11.67
N ALA A 116 6.77 3.17 -11.76
CA ALA A 116 6.97 1.78 -11.35
C ALA A 116 6.84 1.56 -9.83
N LEU A 117 6.89 2.63 -9.04
CA LEU A 117 6.44 2.63 -7.64
C LEU A 117 4.90 2.63 -7.62
N LEU A 118 4.33 1.45 -7.88
CA LEU A 118 2.88 1.24 -8.03
C LEU A 118 2.13 1.26 -6.70
N ALA A 119 2.78 0.86 -5.60
CA ALA A 119 2.24 0.87 -4.26
C ALA A 119 3.36 0.72 -3.23
N GLY A 120 3.05 1.06 -1.98
CA GLY A 120 3.90 0.71 -0.86
C GLY A 120 4.03 -0.82 -0.65
N PRO A 121 5.13 -1.29 -0.03
CA PRO A 121 5.33 -2.71 0.25
C PRO A 121 4.19 -3.34 1.05
N LYS A 122 3.82 -4.58 0.68
CA LYS A 122 2.85 -5.39 1.42
C LYS A 122 3.46 -5.87 2.76
N GLY A 123 2.64 -5.87 3.80
CA GLY A 123 3.00 -6.44 5.10
C GLY A 123 3.24 -7.95 5.07
N GLN A 124 4.16 -8.42 5.89
CA GLN A 124 4.52 -9.84 5.96
C GLN A 124 3.34 -10.70 6.42
N ALA A 125 3.17 -11.89 5.85
CA ALA A 125 2.16 -12.83 6.34
C ALA A 125 2.55 -13.38 7.71
N GLY A 126 1.54 -13.55 8.58
CA GLY A 126 1.69 -14.24 9.84
C GLY A 126 1.97 -15.73 9.65
N GLN A 127 2.71 -16.31 10.59
CA GLN A 127 3.08 -17.72 10.63
C GLN A 127 2.00 -18.53 11.33
N ALA A 128 1.87 -19.79 10.91
CA ALA A 128 0.95 -20.72 11.55
C ALA A 128 1.37 -21.02 13.00
N GLY A 129 0.38 -21.20 13.87
CA GLY A 129 0.59 -21.63 15.25
C GLY A 129 1.09 -23.07 15.34
N THR A 130 1.80 -23.37 16.42
CA THR A 130 2.34 -24.73 16.65
C THR A 130 1.23 -25.74 16.88
N ARG A 131 1.43 -26.98 16.44
CA ARG A 131 0.48 -28.07 16.74
C ARG A 131 0.58 -28.46 18.22
N GLY A 132 -0.57 -28.68 18.84
CA GLY A 132 -0.64 -29.23 20.19
C GLY A 132 -0.12 -30.67 20.23
N ALA A 133 0.63 -31.00 21.28
CA ALA A 133 1.11 -32.35 21.51
C ALA A 133 -0.05 -33.32 21.82
N ARG A 134 0.08 -34.56 21.35
CA ARG A 134 -0.87 -35.64 21.68
C ARG A 134 -0.82 -35.97 23.17
N GLY A 135 -1.98 -36.22 23.77
CA GLY A 135 -2.11 -36.71 25.12
C GLY A 135 -1.55 -38.13 25.26
N GLY A 136 -0.79 -38.36 26.33
CA GLY A 136 -0.30 -39.70 26.67
C GLY A 136 -1.40 -40.54 27.32
N ARG A 137 -0.99 -41.55 28.08
CA ARG A 137 -1.88 -42.33 28.93
C ARG A 137 -1.40 -42.19 30.38
N ARG A 138 -2.32 -41.94 31.31
CA ARG A 138 -2.05 -41.90 32.74
C ARG A 138 -2.85 -43.00 33.43
N GLY A 139 -2.15 -44.07 33.81
CA GLY A 139 -2.81 -45.26 34.35
C GLY A 139 -3.68 -45.95 33.29
N SER A 140 -4.96 -46.12 33.58
CA SER A 140 -5.94 -46.64 32.60
C SER A 140 -6.45 -45.58 31.64
N ASP A 141 -6.38 -44.29 31.98
CA ASP A 141 -7.08 -43.25 31.22
C ASP A 141 -6.16 -42.53 30.23
N GLY A 142 -6.72 -42.11 29.11
CA GLY A 142 -6.06 -41.22 28.18
C GLY A 142 -5.92 -39.82 28.77
N GLU A 143 -4.75 -39.20 28.60
CA GLU A 143 -4.57 -37.79 28.96
C GLU A 143 -5.15 -36.88 27.86
N PRO A 144 -5.61 -35.67 28.21
CA PRO A 144 -6.03 -34.70 27.21
C PRO A 144 -4.89 -34.30 26.26
N GLY A 145 -5.23 -34.02 25.01
CA GLY A 145 -4.32 -33.39 24.06
C GLY A 145 -3.99 -31.95 24.48
N ARG A 146 -2.78 -31.49 24.19
CA ARG A 146 -2.38 -30.10 24.45
C ARG A 146 -3.04 -29.16 23.46
N PRO A 147 -3.34 -27.91 23.85
CA PRO A 147 -3.89 -26.93 22.92
C PRO A 147 -2.89 -26.59 21.80
N GLY A 148 -3.42 -26.19 20.64
CA GLY A 148 -2.62 -25.61 19.56
C GLY A 148 -2.15 -24.19 19.90
N GLY A 149 -1.01 -23.80 19.36
CA GLY A 149 -0.44 -22.46 19.50
C GLY A 149 -1.20 -21.41 18.68
N ARG A 150 -1.05 -20.14 19.05
CA ARG A 150 -1.62 -19.01 18.32
C ARG A 150 -0.88 -18.78 16.98
N GLY A 151 -1.61 -18.49 15.91
CA GLY A 151 -1.02 -17.96 14.68
C GLY A 151 -0.53 -16.53 14.87
N THR A 152 0.63 -16.17 14.31
CA THR A 152 1.16 -14.81 14.49
C THR A 152 0.37 -13.80 13.68
N ASN A 153 0.38 -12.53 14.09
CA ASN A 153 -0.28 -11.48 13.34
C ASN A 153 0.44 -11.24 12.00
N GLY A 154 -0.30 -10.74 11.01
CA GLY A 154 0.29 -10.17 9.80
C GLY A 154 0.99 -8.85 10.12
N GLY A 155 2.06 -8.56 9.40
CA GLY A 155 2.77 -7.28 9.47
C GLY A 155 1.97 -6.15 8.81
N GLU A 156 2.26 -4.92 9.20
CA GLU A 156 1.67 -3.73 8.59
C GLU A 156 2.18 -3.54 7.16
N GLY A 157 1.33 -2.97 6.29
CA GLY A 157 1.80 -2.43 5.02
C GLY A 157 2.73 -1.22 5.24
N ALA A 158 3.42 -0.78 4.20
CA ALA A 158 4.27 0.40 4.27
C ALA A 158 3.77 1.53 3.35
N THR A 159 3.97 2.78 3.77
CA THR A 159 3.73 3.98 2.95
C THR A 159 5.03 4.33 2.21
N ALA A 160 4.91 4.73 0.95
CA ALA A 160 6.04 5.30 0.21
C ALA A 160 5.83 6.80 0.02
N ARG A 161 6.90 7.57 0.22
CA ARG A 161 6.88 9.03 0.09
C ARG A 161 7.17 9.42 -1.35
N VAL A 162 6.43 10.41 -1.84
CA VAL A 162 6.72 11.08 -3.12
C VAL A 162 7.63 12.28 -2.87
N PRO A 163 8.71 12.48 -3.66
CA PRO A 163 9.56 13.65 -3.53
C PRO A 163 8.81 14.94 -3.83
N ASP A 164 9.24 16.02 -3.19
CA ASP A 164 8.88 17.36 -3.65
C ASP A 164 9.64 17.68 -4.95
N LEU A 165 8.98 18.36 -5.88
CA LEU A 165 9.55 18.80 -7.15
C LEU A 165 9.88 20.29 -7.07
N TYR A 166 11.12 20.64 -7.41
CA TYR A 166 11.55 22.01 -7.63
C TYR A 166 11.87 22.20 -9.11
N ILE A 167 11.16 23.09 -9.77
CA ILE A 167 11.42 23.49 -11.15
C ILE A 167 11.98 24.92 -11.12
N VAL A 168 13.18 25.10 -11.65
CA VAL A 168 13.82 26.40 -11.79
C VAL A 168 14.05 26.67 -13.27
N ALA A 169 13.46 27.74 -13.78
CA ALA A 169 13.66 28.16 -15.17
C ALA A 169 13.80 29.68 -15.29
N GLY A 170 14.77 30.13 -16.10
CA GLY A 170 15.01 31.55 -16.33
C GLY A 170 14.22 32.14 -17.48
N GLY A 171 13.79 31.32 -18.43
CA GLY A 171 13.00 31.73 -19.58
C GLY A 171 12.39 30.54 -20.30
N LEU A 172 11.24 30.78 -20.96
CA LEU A 172 10.53 29.82 -21.79
C LEU A 172 10.35 30.39 -23.20
N GLU A 173 10.93 29.72 -24.19
CA GLU A 173 11.01 30.20 -25.56
C GLU A 173 10.61 29.13 -26.58
N ALA A 174 10.06 29.56 -27.72
CA ALA A 174 9.85 28.68 -28.85
C ALA A 174 11.18 28.39 -29.55
N THR A 175 11.48 27.12 -29.84
CA THR A 175 12.73 26.75 -30.53
C THR A 175 12.84 27.43 -31.91
N ALA A 176 11.74 27.49 -32.66
CA ALA A 176 11.72 27.99 -34.03
C ALA A 176 11.98 29.51 -34.15
N THR A 177 11.51 30.31 -33.19
CA THR A 177 11.56 31.78 -33.27
C THR A 177 12.47 32.42 -32.22
N GLY A 178 12.86 31.69 -31.17
CA GLY A 178 13.53 32.26 -29.99
C GLY A 178 12.64 33.26 -29.22
N SER A 179 11.35 33.34 -29.55
CA SER A 179 10.43 34.27 -28.91
C SER A 179 9.85 33.67 -27.63
N PRO A 180 9.50 34.51 -26.63
CA PRO A 180 8.79 34.05 -25.44
C PRO A 180 7.48 33.33 -25.79
N LEU A 181 7.18 32.27 -25.03
CA LEU A 181 5.92 31.55 -25.16
C LEU A 181 4.80 32.22 -24.37
N ASN A 182 3.57 32.11 -24.88
CA ASN A 182 2.34 32.56 -24.21
C ASN A 182 1.41 31.41 -23.81
N GLN A 183 1.70 30.18 -24.24
CA GLN A 183 0.99 28.97 -23.88
C GLN A 183 1.91 27.75 -24.03
N VAL A 184 1.73 26.77 -23.14
CA VAL A 184 2.39 25.46 -23.19
C VAL A 184 1.42 24.42 -22.65
N ARG A 185 1.34 23.25 -23.30
CA ARG A 185 0.64 22.09 -22.74
C ARG A 185 1.60 21.26 -21.89
N MET A 186 1.49 21.39 -20.58
CA MET A 186 2.35 20.68 -19.63
C MET A 186 1.55 19.82 -18.67
N ASN A 187 2.08 18.63 -18.39
CA ASN A 187 1.59 17.72 -17.38
C ASN A 187 2.71 17.41 -16.37
N ILE A 188 2.46 17.76 -15.10
CA ILE A 188 3.35 17.49 -13.97
C ILE A 188 2.67 16.45 -13.08
N ASP A 189 3.18 15.23 -13.03
CA ASP A 189 2.61 14.13 -12.22
C ASP A 189 3.50 13.75 -11.04
N PHE A 190 3.14 14.29 -9.87
CA PHE A 190 3.75 14.03 -8.58
C PHE A 190 2.68 13.56 -7.58
N ARG A 191 1.68 12.83 -8.05
CA ARG A 191 0.66 12.21 -7.20
C ARG A 191 1.29 11.21 -6.24
N GLY A 192 0.69 11.11 -5.06
CA GLY A 192 0.97 10.12 -4.04
C GLY A 192 0.89 8.68 -4.56
N VAL A 193 1.54 7.76 -3.87
CA VAL A 193 1.47 6.31 -4.16
C VAL A 193 0.44 5.64 -3.26
N PRO A 194 -0.32 4.65 -3.75
CA PRO A 194 -1.15 3.82 -2.89
C PRO A 194 -0.33 3.20 -1.74
N GLY A 195 -0.92 3.19 -0.54
CA GLY A 195 -0.32 2.52 0.62
C GLY A 195 -0.25 1.01 0.42
N GLY A 196 0.75 0.38 1.02
CA GLY A 196 0.89 -1.06 0.97
C GLY A 196 -0.23 -1.78 1.72
N PRO A 197 -0.73 -2.93 1.22
CA PRO A 197 -1.73 -3.71 1.96
C PRO A 197 -1.10 -4.39 3.19
N GLY A 198 -1.92 -4.60 4.22
CA GLY A 198 -1.52 -5.37 5.39
C GLY A 198 -1.28 -6.85 5.10
N GLY A 199 -0.43 -7.48 5.89
CA GLY A 199 -0.17 -8.91 5.85
C GLY A 199 -1.34 -9.72 6.38
N ALA A 200 -1.60 -10.91 5.82
CA ALA A 200 -2.61 -11.81 6.37
C ALA A 200 -2.16 -12.36 7.73
N GLY A 201 -3.10 -12.57 8.66
CA GLY A 201 -2.83 -13.26 9.92
C GLY A 201 -2.55 -14.74 9.71
N GLY A 202 -1.70 -15.32 10.56
CA GLY A 202 -1.35 -16.73 10.52
C GLY A 202 -2.48 -17.63 11.02
N THR A 203 -2.58 -18.84 10.48
CA THR A 203 -3.55 -19.84 10.96
C THR A 203 -3.23 -20.28 12.38
N GLY A 204 -4.23 -20.47 13.23
CA GLY A 204 -4.04 -21.07 14.54
C GLY A 204 -3.57 -22.53 14.46
N GLY A 205 -2.78 -22.97 15.42
CA GLY A 205 -2.26 -24.33 15.47
C GLY A 205 -3.36 -25.35 15.77
N VAL A 206 -3.27 -26.53 15.17
CA VAL A 206 -4.22 -27.61 15.44
C VAL A 206 -4.03 -28.14 16.86
N GLY A 207 -5.13 -28.39 17.58
CA GLY A 207 -5.09 -29.01 18.90
C GLY A 207 -4.55 -30.44 18.87
N GLY A 208 -3.89 -30.85 19.95
CA GLY A 208 -3.35 -32.19 20.08
C GLY A 208 -4.45 -33.24 20.23
N HIS A 209 -4.22 -34.44 19.72
CA HIS A 209 -5.18 -35.53 19.91
C HIS A 209 -5.22 -35.98 21.37
N GLY A 210 -6.39 -36.37 21.86
CA GLY A 210 -6.51 -37.03 23.16
C GLY A 210 -5.82 -38.39 23.16
N GLY A 211 -5.33 -38.81 24.34
CA GLY A 211 -4.78 -40.15 24.54
C GLY A 211 -5.88 -41.21 24.58
N ASP A 212 -5.57 -42.42 24.14
CA ASP A 212 -6.54 -43.52 24.19
C ASP A 212 -6.59 -44.18 25.57
N GLY A 213 -7.79 -44.46 26.04
CA GLY A 213 -8.02 -45.27 27.23
C GLY A 213 -7.43 -46.68 27.09
N ARG A 214 -7.11 -47.29 28.23
CA ARG A 214 -6.61 -48.65 28.29
C ARG A 214 -7.77 -49.63 28.24
N ASP A 215 -7.61 -50.67 27.44
CA ASP A 215 -8.56 -51.76 27.36
C ASP A 215 -8.78 -52.47 28.70
N GLY A 216 -10.06 -52.71 28.98
CA GLY A 216 -10.51 -53.54 30.08
C GLY A 216 -10.10 -54.99 29.84
N ARG A 217 -10.16 -55.80 30.91
CA ARG A 217 -9.86 -57.22 30.84
C ARG A 217 -10.92 -57.99 31.59
N ALA A 218 -11.57 -58.94 30.92
CA ALA A 218 -12.49 -59.89 31.55
C ALA A 218 -11.86 -61.29 31.62
N ASN A 219 -12.17 -62.03 32.67
CA ASN A 219 -11.89 -63.45 32.81
C ASN A 219 -13.22 -64.19 33.01
N MET A 220 -13.53 -65.16 32.14
CA MET A 220 -14.82 -65.87 32.12
C MET A 220 -16.05 -64.92 32.13
N GLY A 221 -15.96 -63.78 31.44
CA GLY A 221 -17.02 -62.78 31.40
C GLY A 221 -17.10 -61.84 32.61
N ILE A 222 -16.35 -62.11 33.69
CA ILE A 222 -16.29 -61.26 34.88
C ILE A 222 -15.14 -60.25 34.75
N CYS A 223 -15.43 -58.97 35.02
CA CYS A 223 -14.44 -57.92 34.88
C CYS A 223 -13.30 -58.08 35.89
N SER A 224 -12.08 -58.26 35.39
CA SER A 224 -10.85 -58.33 36.19
C SER A 224 -10.12 -56.99 36.26
N ARG A 225 -10.37 -56.10 35.29
CA ARG A 225 -9.82 -54.74 35.23
C ARG A 225 -10.73 -53.88 34.35
N GLY A 226 -11.16 -52.74 34.89
CA GLY A 226 -11.97 -51.78 34.15
C GLY A 226 -11.25 -51.24 32.91
N ALA A 227 -12.04 -50.84 31.91
CA ALA A 227 -11.56 -50.04 30.80
C ALA A 227 -11.34 -48.59 31.27
N GLY A 228 -10.36 -47.91 30.68
CA GLY A 228 -10.13 -46.49 30.97
C GLY A 228 -10.77 -45.57 29.94
N ASN A 229 -11.00 -44.33 30.37
CA ASN A 229 -11.57 -43.28 29.54
C ASN A 229 -10.58 -42.82 28.46
N GLY A 230 -11.09 -42.38 27.32
CA GLY A 230 -10.31 -41.62 26.36
C GLY A 230 -10.07 -40.20 26.88
N GLY A 231 -8.92 -39.61 26.57
CA GLY A 231 -8.64 -38.21 26.86
C GLY A 231 -9.29 -37.28 25.84
N ASP A 232 -9.60 -36.06 26.26
CA ASP A 232 -10.18 -35.05 25.36
C ASP A 232 -9.15 -34.58 24.33
N GLY A 233 -9.63 -34.18 23.16
CA GLY A 233 -8.83 -33.45 22.20
C GLY A 233 -8.46 -32.06 22.72
N GLY A 234 -7.22 -31.65 22.50
CA GLY A 234 -6.77 -30.29 22.79
C GLY A 234 -7.52 -29.27 21.94
N ARG A 235 -7.78 -28.08 22.51
CA ARG A 235 -8.38 -26.98 21.76
C ARG A 235 -7.47 -26.51 20.62
N GLY A 236 -8.03 -26.14 19.48
CA GLY A 236 -7.29 -25.45 18.43
C GLY A 236 -6.84 -24.05 18.89
N GLY A 237 -5.65 -23.64 18.46
CA GLY A 237 -5.11 -22.33 18.75
C GLY A 237 -5.87 -21.22 18.01
N PRO A 238 -5.92 -19.99 18.55
CA PRO A 238 -6.52 -18.87 17.84
C PRO A 238 -5.73 -18.48 16.59
N GLY A 239 -6.41 -17.98 15.57
CA GLY A 239 -5.77 -17.36 14.41
C GLY A 239 -5.11 -16.03 14.77
N GLY A 240 -4.12 -15.65 13.98
CA GLY A 240 -3.49 -14.33 14.03
C GLY A 240 -4.38 -13.25 13.43
N ASN A 241 -4.23 -12.02 13.90
CA ASN A 241 -4.91 -10.88 13.30
C ASN A 241 -4.23 -10.51 11.97
N GLY A 242 -4.99 -9.98 11.02
CA GLY A 242 -4.40 -9.31 9.86
C GLY A 242 -3.67 -8.04 10.27
N GLY A 243 -2.60 -7.70 9.55
CA GLY A 243 -1.89 -6.43 9.75
C GLY A 243 -2.67 -5.26 9.18
N ALA A 244 -2.43 -4.05 9.69
CA ALA A 244 -3.04 -2.84 9.14
C ALA A 244 -2.55 -2.57 7.71
N GLY A 245 -3.41 -1.98 6.87
CA GLY A 245 -2.95 -1.33 5.65
C GLY A 245 -2.09 -0.11 6.00
N ALA A 246 -1.24 0.33 5.08
CA ALA A 246 -0.51 1.59 5.23
C ALA A 246 -1.29 2.76 4.61
N ASN A 247 -1.11 3.96 5.15
CA ASN A 247 -1.69 5.16 4.54
C ASN A 247 -1.18 5.33 3.10
N GLY A 248 -2.00 5.94 2.25
CA GLY A 248 -1.55 6.45 0.97
C GLY A 248 -0.42 7.45 1.17
N GLY A 249 0.59 7.42 0.30
CA GLY A 249 1.61 8.44 0.27
C GLY A 249 1.00 9.79 -0.11
N ASP A 250 1.45 10.86 0.53
CA ASP A 250 1.05 12.21 0.14
C ASP A 250 1.57 12.54 -1.27
N GLY A 251 0.84 13.40 -1.98
CA GLY A 251 1.38 13.99 -3.21
C GLY A 251 2.54 14.93 -2.90
N GLY A 252 3.54 14.95 -3.79
CA GLY A 252 4.68 15.85 -3.65
C GLY A 252 4.27 17.31 -3.77
N ALA A 253 4.92 18.19 -3.02
CA ALA A 253 4.80 19.62 -3.29
C ALA A 253 5.53 19.98 -4.58
N VAL A 254 4.99 20.92 -5.36
CA VAL A 254 5.60 21.40 -6.61
C VAL A 254 5.92 22.88 -6.46
N TYR A 255 7.19 23.23 -6.59
CA TYR A 255 7.68 24.60 -6.56
C TYR A 255 8.12 25.00 -7.95
N VAL A 256 7.52 26.05 -8.51
CA VAL A 256 7.94 26.65 -9.77
C VAL A 256 8.64 27.96 -9.46
N ILE A 257 9.91 28.05 -9.79
CA ILE A 257 10.80 29.15 -9.44
C ILE A 257 11.30 29.81 -10.73
N GLY A 258 11.01 31.10 -10.91
CA GLY A 258 11.41 31.82 -12.11
C GLY A 258 10.73 33.18 -12.25
N PRO A 259 10.97 33.89 -13.36
CA PRO A 259 10.23 35.11 -13.69
C PRO A 259 8.72 34.83 -13.80
N ALA A 260 7.89 35.87 -13.68
CA ALA A 260 6.43 35.74 -13.74
C ALA A 260 5.94 34.97 -14.99
N ALA A 261 6.54 35.24 -16.16
CA ALA A 261 6.21 34.53 -17.40
C ALA A 261 6.42 33.01 -17.29
N VAL A 262 7.45 32.56 -16.56
CA VAL A 262 7.71 31.14 -16.32
C VAL A 262 6.69 30.57 -15.34
N THR A 263 6.52 31.22 -14.18
CA THR A 263 5.64 30.70 -13.13
C THR A 263 4.20 30.61 -13.59
N ASP A 264 3.73 31.60 -14.36
CA ASP A 264 2.35 31.69 -14.81
C ASP A 264 2.05 30.61 -15.88
N LEU A 265 2.99 30.32 -16.78
CA LEU A 265 2.83 29.25 -17.78
C LEU A 265 2.81 27.85 -17.16
N PHE A 266 3.76 27.57 -16.26
CA PHE A 266 3.85 26.26 -15.61
C PHE A 266 2.63 25.98 -14.73
N THR A 267 2.20 26.98 -13.96
CA THR A 267 1.06 26.82 -13.04
C THR A 267 -0.30 26.84 -13.74
N ALA A 268 -0.36 27.31 -14.99
CA ALA A 268 -1.54 27.14 -15.85
C ALA A 268 -1.69 25.72 -16.42
N GLY A 269 -0.62 24.90 -16.37
CA GLY A 269 -0.63 23.51 -16.82
C GLY A 269 -1.37 22.56 -15.87
N ASP A 270 -1.41 21.28 -16.25
CA ASP A 270 -2.01 20.21 -15.44
C ASP A 270 -0.99 19.73 -14.41
N ILE A 271 -1.16 20.17 -13.15
CA ILE A 271 -0.30 19.75 -12.03
C ILE A 271 -1.07 18.79 -11.13
N LEU A 272 -0.69 17.52 -11.20
CA LEU A 272 -1.32 16.42 -10.47
C LEU A 272 -0.52 16.11 -9.20
N THR A 273 -1.04 16.55 -8.05
CA THR A 273 -0.45 16.34 -6.71
C THR A 273 -1.42 15.64 -5.75
N GLY A 274 -2.46 14.97 -6.26
CA GLY A 274 -3.38 14.19 -5.42
C GLY A 274 -2.65 13.13 -4.58
N GLY A 275 -3.09 12.90 -3.34
CA GLY A 275 -2.55 11.82 -2.50
C GLY A 275 -2.91 10.43 -3.02
N GLY A 276 -2.16 9.42 -2.56
CA GLY A 276 -2.42 8.03 -2.89
C GLY A 276 -3.59 7.45 -2.10
N ALA A 277 -4.20 6.36 -2.60
CA ALA A 277 -5.22 5.64 -1.83
C ALA A 277 -4.61 4.94 -0.60
N GLY A 278 -5.39 4.79 0.47
CA GLY A 278 -5.01 3.97 1.61
C GLY A 278 -4.90 2.48 1.23
N GLY A 279 -3.95 1.80 1.86
CA GLY A 279 -3.78 0.36 1.76
C GLY A 279 -4.91 -0.39 2.48
N ARG A 280 -5.30 -1.54 1.93
CA ARG A 280 -6.28 -2.43 2.58
C ARG A 280 -5.66 -3.16 3.76
N GLY A 281 -6.45 -3.37 4.80
CA GLY A 281 -6.11 -4.23 5.92
C GLY A 281 -5.93 -5.70 5.50
N GLY A 282 -5.08 -6.39 6.24
CA GLY A 282 -4.80 -7.81 6.04
C GLY A 282 -5.98 -8.69 6.48
N ALA A 283 -6.16 -9.82 5.79
CA ALA A 283 -7.18 -10.78 6.19
C ALA A 283 -6.86 -11.43 7.54
N ALA A 284 -7.90 -11.69 8.33
CA ALA A 284 -7.80 -12.46 9.56
C ALA A 284 -7.37 -13.91 9.31
N GLY A 285 -6.41 -14.40 10.10
CA GLY A 285 -6.01 -15.80 10.11
C GLY A 285 -7.13 -16.69 10.68
N PRO A 286 -7.40 -17.86 10.08
CA PRO A 286 -8.37 -18.80 10.62
C PRO A 286 -7.89 -19.39 11.96
N GLY A 287 -8.82 -19.75 12.83
CA GLY A 287 -8.49 -20.52 14.02
C GLY A 287 -8.06 -21.95 13.66
N GLY A 288 -7.22 -22.53 14.51
CA GLY A 288 -6.80 -23.92 14.36
C GLY A 288 -7.94 -24.88 14.67
N GLN A 289 -7.98 -26.02 13.99
CA GLN A 289 -8.95 -27.07 14.30
C GLN A 289 -8.66 -27.64 15.69
N GLY A 290 -9.70 -28.07 16.41
CA GLY A 290 -9.51 -28.83 17.63
C GLY A 290 -8.94 -30.22 17.36
N GLY A 291 -8.27 -30.79 18.36
CA GLY A 291 -7.74 -32.13 18.30
C GLY A 291 -8.86 -33.17 18.35
N ALA A 292 -8.68 -34.29 17.66
CA ALA A 292 -9.59 -35.43 17.81
C ALA A 292 -9.56 -35.97 19.26
N ARG A 293 -10.70 -36.50 19.70
CA ARG A 293 -10.83 -37.21 20.97
C ARG A 293 -10.00 -38.50 21.01
N GLY A 294 -9.60 -38.90 22.21
CA GLY A 294 -9.12 -40.24 22.50
C GLY A 294 -10.26 -41.25 22.54
N SER A 295 -10.01 -42.46 22.04
CA SER A 295 -10.96 -43.56 22.12
C SER A 295 -11.05 -44.09 23.57
N ARG A 296 -12.22 -44.59 23.96
CA ARG A 296 -12.34 -45.37 25.21
C ARG A 296 -11.64 -46.71 25.05
N GLY A 297 -11.14 -47.25 26.16
CA GLY A 297 -10.69 -48.63 26.20
C GLY A 297 -11.82 -49.62 25.90
N SER A 298 -11.49 -50.78 25.33
CA SER A 298 -12.47 -51.85 25.07
C SER A 298 -13.10 -52.39 26.37
N GLN A 299 -14.38 -52.76 26.30
CA GLN A 299 -15.22 -53.14 27.44
C GLN A 299 -15.69 -54.61 27.33
N PRO A 300 -14.81 -55.60 27.54
CA PRO A 300 -15.18 -57.00 27.43
C PRO A 300 -15.97 -57.49 28.65
N GLY A 301 -16.92 -58.41 28.43
CA GLY A 301 -17.70 -59.05 29.49
C GLY A 301 -18.51 -58.04 30.30
N THR A 302 -18.36 -58.08 31.62
CA THR A 302 -19.00 -57.15 32.57
C THR A 302 -18.19 -55.87 32.83
N CYS A 303 -17.09 -55.62 32.11
CA CYS A 303 -16.35 -54.37 32.25
C CYS A 303 -17.12 -53.20 31.62
N GLY A 304 -17.37 -52.13 32.38
CA GLY A 304 -18.07 -50.93 31.92
C GLY A 304 -17.43 -49.64 32.42
N GLY A 305 -18.14 -48.52 32.24
CA GLY A 305 -17.81 -47.21 32.85
C GLY A 305 -16.83 -46.32 32.08
N ALA A 306 -16.20 -46.83 31.03
CA ALA A 306 -15.32 -46.05 30.15
C ALA A 306 -16.07 -45.29 29.05
N HIS A 307 -15.68 -44.04 28.83
CA HIS A 307 -16.23 -43.12 27.85
C HIS A 307 -15.12 -42.60 26.93
N PRO A 308 -15.42 -42.34 25.63
CA PRO A 308 -14.46 -41.65 24.78
C PRO A 308 -14.35 -40.20 25.27
N GLY A 309 -13.21 -39.55 25.00
CA GLY A 309 -13.08 -38.12 25.28
C GLY A 309 -13.94 -37.27 24.33
N ASP A 310 -13.90 -35.96 24.52
CA ASP A 310 -14.53 -35.00 23.63
C ASP A 310 -13.57 -34.50 22.55
N VAL A 311 -14.10 -34.09 21.40
CA VAL A 311 -13.30 -33.44 20.36
C VAL A 311 -12.99 -32.03 20.84
N GLY A 312 -11.75 -31.60 20.68
CA GLY A 312 -11.35 -30.24 21.03
C GLY A 312 -12.14 -29.20 20.23
N ALA A 313 -12.43 -28.06 20.84
CA ALA A 313 -13.06 -26.96 20.11
C ALA A 313 -12.09 -26.32 19.10
N THR A 314 -12.61 -25.89 17.96
CA THR A 314 -11.87 -25.05 17.01
C THR A 314 -11.50 -23.71 17.66
N GLY A 315 -10.30 -23.22 17.39
CA GLY A 315 -9.85 -21.90 17.83
C GLY A 315 -10.65 -20.78 17.16
N PRO A 316 -10.75 -19.60 17.80
CA PRO A 316 -11.41 -18.47 17.17
C PRO A 316 -10.57 -17.95 15.99
N ARG A 317 -11.24 -17.38 14.99
CA ARG A 317 -10.61 -16.59 13.92
C ARG A 317 -10.00 -15.31 14.51
N GLY A 318 -8.90 -14.85 13.93
CA GLY A 318 -8.35 -13.52 14.23
C GLY A 318 -9.26 -12.39 13.73
N GLN A 319 -8.82 -11.16 13.93
CA GLN A 319 -9.49 -9.95 13.42
C GLN A 319 -8.88 -9.52 12.08
N VAL A 320 -9.71 -8.93 11.21
CA VAL A 320 -9.24 -8.29 9.97
C VAL A 320 -8.49 -7.02 10.36
N GLY A 321 -7.36 -6.75 9.69
CA GLY A 321 -6.63 -5.51 9.92
C GLY A 321 -7.44 -4.30 9.44
N PRO A 322 -7.26 -3.11 10.04
CA PRO A 322 -7.95 -1.92 9.56
C PRO A 322 -7.43 -1.49 8.18
N ASP A 323 -8.32 -0.96 7.36
CA ASP A 323 -7.96 -0.20 6.16
C ASP A 323 -7.35 1.15 6.58
N ALA A 324 -6.44 1.66 5.76
CA ALA A 324 -5.74 2.91 6.02
C ALA A 324 -6.37 4.11 5.29
N GLN A 325 -5.93 5.31 5.67
CA GLN A 325 -6.46 6.54 5.09
C GLN A 325 -5.75 6.89 3.76
N PRO A 326 -6.44 7.57 2.84
CA PRO A 326 -5.79 8.23 1.71
C PRO A 326 -4.72 9.24 2.16
N GLY A 327 -3.70 9.43 1.33
CA GLY A 327 -2.70 10.48 1.53
C GLY A 327 -3.27 11.88 1.26
N ALA A 328 -2.61 12.89 1.80
CA ALA A 328 -2.93 14.28 1.53
C ALA A 328 -2.52 14.69 0.12
N ARG A 329 -3.22 15.68 -0.41
CA ARG A 329 -2.83 16.35 -1.66
C ARG A 329 -1.61 17.26 -1.39
N GLY A 330 -0.63 17.20 -2.28
CA GLY A 330 0.53 18.10 -2.29
C GLY A 330 0.16 19.52 -2.74
N ARG A 331 0.97 20.50 -2.32
CA ARG A 331 0.74 21.93 -2.60
C ARG A 331 1.53 22.39 -3.81
N VAL A 332 1.07 23.45 -4.46
CA VAL A 332 1.73 24.05 -5.61
C VAL A 332 2.11 25.49 -5.28
N PHE A 333 3.39 25.81 -5.44
CA PHE A 333 3.97 27.11 -5.12
C PHE A 333 4.56 27.77 -6.37
N ALA A 334 4.25 29.05 -6.55
CA ALA A 334 4.95 29.94 -7.47
C ALA A 334 5.91 30.84 -6.68
N VAL A 335 7.21 30.72 -6.98
CA VAL A 335 8.29 31.52 -6.38
C VAL A 335 8.81 32.46 -7.46
N ARG A 336 8.33 33.71 -7.44
CA ARG A 336 8.67 34.70 -8.45
C ARG A 336 9.99 35.38 -8.10
N ILE A 337 10.89 35.45 -9.08
CA ILE A 337 12.18 36.13 -8.97
C ILE A 337 12.34 37.16 -10.09
N GLY A 338 13.14 38.21 -9.86
CA GLY A 338 13.43 39.24 -10.88
C GLY A 338 14.32 38.74 -12.01
N GLY A 339 15.12 37.71 -11.75
CA GLY A 339 16.02 37.05 -12.69
C GLY A 339 16.76 35.90 -12.01
N LEU A 340 17.36 34.99 -12.79
CA LEU A 340 18.12 33.86 -12.23
C LEU A 340 19.45 34.29 -11.59
N ASP A 341 19.96 35.47 -11.93
CA ASP A 341 21.12 36.08 -11.31
C ASP A 341 20.94 36.26 -9.79
N MET A 342 19.70 36.48 -9.33
CA MET A 342 19.36 36.50 -7.91
C MET A 342 19.55 35.14 -7.19
N LEU A 343 19.68 34.05 -7.95
CA LEU A 343 19.91 32.70 -7.43
C LEU A 343 21.41 32.34 -7.38
N GLN A 344 22.30 33.18 -7.91
CA GLN A 344 23.72 33.02 -7.69
C GLN A 344 23.96 33.22 -6.19
N ALA A 345 24.32 32.14 -5.49
CA ALA A 345 24.72 32.25 -4.10
C ALA A 345 25.84 33.31 -4.02
N PRO A 346 25.82 34.22 -3.03
CA PRO A 346 26.99 35.06 -2.80
C PRO A 346 28.20 34.13 -2.64
N PRO A 347 29.37 34.47 -3.20
CA PRO A 347 30.57 33.67 -2.99
C PRO A 347 30.73 33.44 -1.49
N SER A 348 30.86 32.18 -1.08
CA SER A 348 31.16 31.85 0.31
C SER A 348 32.35 32.69 0.78
N PRO A 349 32.32 33.30 1.98
CA PRO A 349 33.47 34.03 2.51
C PRO A 349 34.70 33.13 2.65
#